data_AF-I3T6W8-F1
#
_entry.id   AF-I3T6W8-F1
#
_cell.length_a   1.000
_cell.length_b   1.000
_cell.length_c   1.000
_cell.angle_alpha   90.00
_cell.angle_beta   90.00
_cell.angle_gamma   90.00
#
_symmetry.space_group_name_H-M   'P 1'
#
loop_
_entity.id
_entity.type
_entity.pdbx_description
1 polymer ?
#
loop_
_entity_poly.entity_id
_entity_poly.type
_entity_poly.pdbx_seq_one_letter_code
_entity_poly.pdbx_strand_id
1 'polypeptide(L)'
;MLEIITGKEVGFMISKDNENLLDVLSGILGEKSGDEKLKEFMDPSLQGNYPFELAMFVIEIIQNCLNKDPGNRPAMDEIVPVLSRTLNSSLSWEM
;
A
#
# COMPACT_ATOMS: atom_id res chain seq x y z
N MET A 1 -5.38 -6.32 1.69
CA MET A 1 -4.91 -5.08 1.02
C MET A 1 -3.49 -5.24 0.52
N LEU A 2 -2.53 -5.57 1.39
CA LEU A 2 -1.14 -5.82 0.99
C LEU A 2 -1.02 -6.83 -0.16
N GLU A 3 -1.65 -8.01 -0.03
CA GLU A 3 -1.62 -9.04 -1.08
C GLU A 3 -2.26 -8.56 -2.39
N ILE A 4 -3.28 -7.69 -2.31
CA ILE A 4 -3.97 -7.12 -3.49
C ILE A 4 -3.04 -6.21 -4.28
N ILE A 5 -2.30 -5.32 -3.61
CA ILE A 5 -1.46 -4.33 -4.30
C ILE A 5 -0.11 -4.91 -4.74
N THR A 6 0.33 -6.00 -4.12
CA THR A 6 1.64 -6.63 -4.39
C THR A 6 1.54 -7.88 -5.26
N GLY A 7 0.34 -8.47 -5.39
CA GLY A 7 0.11 -9.72 -6.11
C GLY A 7 0.75 -10.96 -5.46
N LYS A 8 1.20 -10.85 -4.21
CA LYS A 8 1.98 -11.88 -3.51
C LYS A 8 1.28 -12.28 -2.21
N GLU A 9 1.36 -13.56 -1.86
CA GLU A 9 0.89 -14.05 -0.56
C GLU A 9 1.73 -13.45 0.57
N VAL A 10 1.08 -13.04 1.66
CA VAL A 10 1.75 -12.43 2.81
C VAL A 10 2.71 -13.40 3.50
N GLY A 11 2.41 -14.71 3.51
CA GLY A 11 3.30 -15.73 4.06
C GLY A 11 4.65 -15.78 3.36
N PHE A 12 4.64 -15.65 2.02
CA PHE A 12 5.87 -15.55 1.23
C PHE A 12 6.66 -14.28 1.57
N MET A 13 6.01 -13.13 1.71
CA MET A 13 6.68 -11.86 2.06
C MET A 13 7.35 -11.89 3.43
N ILE A 14 6.64 -12.36 4.45
CA ILE A 14 7.18 -12.44 5.82
C ILE A 14 8.37 -13.42 5.88
N SER A 15 8.33 -14.50 5.10
CA SER A 15 9.38 -15.52 5.09
C SER A 15 10.64 -15.13 4.31
N LYS A 16 10.49 -14.29 3.28
CA LYS A 16 11.59 -13.94 2.36
C LYS A 16 12.45 -12.79 2.88
N ASP A 17 11.83 -11.79 3.52
CA ASP A 17 12.52 -10.53 3.73
C ASP A 17 13.26 -10.42 5.06
N ASN A 18 12.95 -11.21 6.11
CA ASN A 18 13.51 -11.09 7.49
C ASN A 18 13.45 -9.67 8.14
N GLU A 19 13.18 -8.64 7.34
CA GLU A 19 12.94 -7.25 7.68
C GLU A 19 11.47 -7.06 8.07
N ASN A 20 11.22 -6.09 8.94
CA ASN A 20 9.87 -5.79 9.37
C ASN A 20 9.10 -5.19 8.19
N LEU A 21 7.95 -5.75 7.85
CA LEU A 21 7.05 -5.20 6.82
C LEU A 21 6.79 -3.69 7.01
N LEU A 22 6.73 -3.22 8.25
CA LEU A 22 6.59 -1.79 8.56
C LEU A 22 7.79 -0.95 8.14
N ASP A 23 9.01 -1.51 8.20
CA ASP A 23 10.24 -0.82 7.80
C ASP A 23 10.28 -0.68 6.27
N VAL A 24 9.85 -1.73 5.55
CA VAL A 24 9.68 -1.69 4.08
C VAL A 24 8.66 -0.62 3.68
N LEU A 25 7.48 -0.60 4.29
CA LEU A 25 6.43 0.41 4.03
C LEU A 25 6.93 1.82 4.32
N SER A 26 7.60 2.02 5.46
CA SER A 26 8.20 3.31 5.83
C SER A 26 9.28 3.75 4.83
N GLY A 27 10.04 2.79 4.30
CA GLY A 27 11.05 3.03 3.28
C GLY A 27 10.49 3.48 1.94
N ILE A 28 9.25 3.07 1.59
CA ILE A 28 8.52 3.50 0.39
C ILE A 28 8.00 4.93 0.58
N LEU A 29 7.48 5.26 1.78
CA LEU A 29 6.97 6.60 2.09
C LEU A 29 8.09 7.70 2.19
N GLY A 30 9.37 7.33 2.07
CA GLY A 30 10.50 8.24 2.17
C GLY A 30 10.88 8.97 0.86
N GLU A 31 11.13 10.28 0.96
CA GLU A 31 11.11 11.28 -0.14
C GLU A 31 12.16 11.19 -1.27
N LYS A 32 13.14 10.25 -1.26
CA LYS A 32 14.21 10.23 -2.29
C LYS A 32 14.23 9.04 -3.24
N SER A 33 13.45 8.00 -2.97
CA SER A 33 13.41 6.77 -3.77
C SER A 33 12.01 6.12 -3.80
N GLY A 34 10.99 6.87 -3.39
CA GLY A 34 9.62 6.35 -3.23
C GLY A 34 9.08 5.72 -4.51
N ASP A 35 9.34 6.32 -5.67
CA ASP A 35 8.86 5.84 -6.97
C ASP A 35 9.40 4.47 -7.37
N GLU A 36 10.71 4.26 -7.24
CA GLU A 36 11.34 2.98 -7.59
C GLU A 36 10.94 1.89 -6.59
N LYS A 37 10.99 2.21 -5.29
CA LYS A 37 10.57 1.29 -4.23
C LYS A 37 9.10 0.92 -4.33
N LEU A 38 8.25 1.89 -4.68
CA LEU A 38 6.85 1.63 -4.91
C LEU A 38 6.67 0.65 -6.07
N LYS A 39 7.35 0.88 -7.20
CA LYS A 39 7.26 -0.01 -8.37
C LYS A 39 7.74 -1.44 -8.06
N GLU A 40 8.78 -1.59 -7.26
CA GLU A 40 9.26 -2.91 -6.80
C GLU A 40 8.25 -3.61 -5.87
N PHE A 41 7.52 -2.81 -5.09
CA PHE A 41 6.54 -3.30 -4.15
C PHE A 41 5.22 -3.69 -4.81
N MET A 42 4.74 -2.90 -5.76
CA MET A 42 3.49 -3.11 -6.48
C MET A 42 3.52 -4.38 -7.34
N ASP A 43 2.35 -4.94 -7.61
CA ASP A 43 2.17 -6.13 -8.42
C ASP A 43 2.79 -5.92 -9.83
N PRO A 44 3.82 -6.69 -10.21
CA PRO A 44 4.47 -6.56 -11.50
C PRO A 44 3.53 -6.75 -12.70
N SER A 45 2.42 -7.47 -12.52
CA SER A 45 1.41 -7.68 -13.56
C SER A 45 0.67 -6.40 -13.94
N LEU A 46 0.67 -5.39 -13.06
CA LEU A 46 0.11 -4.07 -13.36
C LEU A 46 1.00 -3.27 -14.31
N GLN A 47 2.29 -3.60 -14.46
CA GLN A 47 3.22 -2.93 -15.38
C GLN A 47 3.27 -1.40 -15.22
N GLY A 48 3.07 -0.90 -13.99
CA GLY A 48 3.01 0.55 -13.72
C GLY A 48 1.68 1.21 -14.12
N ASN A 49 0.66 0.44 -14.50
CA ASN A 49 -0.68 0.91 -14.85
C ASN A 49 -1.51 1.20 -13.59
N TYR A 50 -1.09 2.20 -12.84
CA TYR A 50 -1.79 2.73 -11.69
C TYR A 50 -1.35 4.17 -11.43
N PRO A 51 -2.25 5.04 -10.92
CA PRO A 51 -1.88 6.38 -10.48
C PRO A 51 -0.98 6.30 -9.23
N PHE A 52 0.21 6.90 -9.33
CA PHE A 52 1.25 6.86 -8.30
C PHE A 52 0.72 7.35 -6.94
N GLU A 53 0.03 8.47 -6.92
CA GLU A 53 -0.48 9.14 -5.74
C GLU A 53 -1.51 8.27 -5.01
N LEU A 54 -2.38 7.57 -5.76
CA LEU A 54 -3.36 6.67 -5.15
C LEU A 54 -2.69 5.41 -4.60
N ALA A 55 -1.66 4.90 -5.27
CA ALA A 55 -0.89 3.75 -4.77
C ALA A 55 -0.16 4.11 -3.45
N MET A 56 0.47 5.28 -3.38
CA MET A 56 1.06 5.81 -2.14
C MET A 56 0.02 5.95 -1.03
N PHE A 57 -1.17 6.45 -1.36
CA PHE A 57 -2.25 6.60 -0.40
C PHE A 57 -2.75 5.25 0.14
N VAL A 58 -2.88 4.23 -0.72
CA VAL A 58 -3.24 2.87 -0.27
C VAL A 58 -2.16 2.27 0.64
N ILE A 59 -0.88 2.56 0.38
CA ILE A 59 0.24 2.14 1.25
C ILE A 59 0.15 2.80 2.62
N GLU A 60 -0.17 4.09 2.68
CA GLU A 60 -0.38 4.80 3.95
C GLU A 60 -1.51 4.17 4.77
N ILE A 61 -2.63 3.81 4.13
CA ILE A 61 -3.73 3.08 4.79
C ILE A 61 -3.23 1.74 5.34
N ILE A 62 -2.48 0.96 4.54
CA ILE A 62 -1.91 -0.32 4.98
C ILE A 62 -1.00 -0.12 6.20
N GLN A 63 -0.12 0.87 6.17
CA GLN A 63 0.79 1.16 7.27
C GLN A 63 0.05 1.54 8.56
N ASN A 64 -0.99 2.36 8.46
CA ASN A 64 -1.84 2.73 9.60
C ASN A 64 -2.60 1.52 10.17
N CYS A 65 -3.12 0.64 9.30
CA CYS A 65 -3.76 -0.61 9.72
C CYS A 65 -2.80 -1.58 10.43
N LEU A 66 -1.52 -1.54 10.08
CA LEU A 66 -0.47 -2.38 10.66
C LEU A 66 0.22 -1.74 11.87
N ASN A 67 -0.30 -0.64 12.41
CA ASN A 67 0.29 0.02 13.57
C ASN A 67 0.51 -0.97 14.73
N LYS A 68 1.70 -0.91 15.35
CA LYS A 68 2.06 -1.78 16.49
C LYS A 68 1.13 -1.56 17.67
N ASP A 69 0.69 -0.33 17.89
CA ASP A 69 -0.32 0.02 18.88
C ASP A 69 -1.73 -0.19 18.30
N PRO A 70 -2.53 -1.15 18.82
CA PRO A 70 -3.89 -1.38 18.38
C PRO A 70 -4.80 -0.16 18.50
N GLY A 71 -4.55 0.73 19.47
CA GLY A 71 -5.35 1.94 19.69
C GLY A 71 -5.18 3.00 18.59
N ASN A 72 -4.11 2.91 17.80
CA ASN A 72 -3.83 3.81 16.67
C ASN A 72 -4.25 3.21 15.32
N ARG A 73 -4.80 1.99 15.30
CA ARG A 73 -5.30 1.38 14.07
C ARG A 73 -6.67 1.98 13.73
N PRO A 74 -6.89 2.42 12.48
CA PRO A 74 -8.17 2.96 12.08
C PRO A 74 -9.25 1.87 12.13
N ALA A 75 -10.45 2.25 12.52
CA ALA A 75 -11.62 1.38 12.47
C ALA A 75 -12.12 1.24 11.02
N MET A 76 -12.88 0.18 10.74
CA MET A 76 -13.33 -0.10 9.38
C MET A 76 -14.29 0.97 8.84
N ASP A 77 -15.08 1.61 9.69
CA ASP A 77 -15.95 2.73 9.34
C ASP A 77 -15.16 4.00 8.98
N GLU A 78 -13.92 4.15 9.46
CA GLU A 78 -12.98 5.18 9.02
C GLU A 78 -12.32 4.82 7.68
N ILE A 79 -12.02 3.53 7.44
CA ILE A 79 -11.32 3.05 6.22
C ILE A 79 -12.23 3.03 4.99
N VAL A 80 -13.47 2.54 5.11
CA VAL A 80 -14.41 2.38 3.98
C VAL A 80 -14.65 3.66 3.17
N PRO A 81 -14.94 4.84 3.77
CA PRO A 81 -15.16 6.05 3.00
C PRO A 81 -13.88 6.50 2.29
N VAL A 82 -12.72 6.25 2.89
CA VAL A 82 -11.42 6.55 2.29
C VAL A 82 -11.18 5.69 1.04
N LEU A 83 -11.36 4.37 1.14
CA LEU A 83 -11.22 3.47 -0.01
C LEU A 83 -12.24 3.76 -1.11
N SER A 84 -13.47 4.17 -0.74
CA SER A 84 -14.50 4.56 -1.71
C SER A 84 -14.08 5.80 -2.51
N ARG A 85 -13.44 6.78 -1.87
CA ARG A 85 -12.87 7.95 -2.56
C ARG A 85 -11.72 7.54 -3.48
N THR A 86 -10.82 6.67 -3.02
CA THR A 86 -9.71 6.16 -3.83
C THR A 86 -10.21 5.45 -5.08
N LEU A 87 -11.23 4.60 -4.96
CA LEU A 87 -11.86 3.92 -6.10
C LEU A 87 -12.47 4.91 -7.09
N ASN A 88 -13.21 5.91 -6.62
CA ASN A 88 -13.78 6.93 -7.50
C ASN A 88 -12.68 7.72 -8.23
N SER A 89 -11.58 8.04 -7.55
CA SER A 89 -10.42 8.69 -8.15
C SER A 89 -9.73 7.80 -9.18
N SER A 90 -9.59 6.49 -8.93
CA SER A 90 -8.95 5.57 -9.89
C SER A 90 -9.78 5.41 -11.15
N LEU A 91 -11.11 5.36 -11.04
CA LEU A 91 -12.01 5.34 -12.20
C LEU A 91 -11.89 6.61 -13.05
N SER A 92 -11.64 7.76 -12.42
CA SER A 92 -11.43 9.02 -13.14
C SER A 92 -10.10 9.09 -13.88
N TRP A 93 -9.10 8.31 -13.46
CA TRP A 93 -7.78 8.26 -14.08
C TRP A 93 -7.75 7.42 -15.36
N GLU A 94 -8.63 6.41 -15.45
CA GLU A 94 -8.74 5.54 -16.64
C GLU A 94 -9.52 6.17 -17.80
N MET A 95 -10.18 7.32 -17.57
CA MET A 95 -10.94 8.09 -18.57
C MET A 95 -10.07 9.12 -19.27
#